data_AF-A0A430KXM0-F1
#
_entry.id   AF-A0A430KXM0-F1
#
_cell.length_a   1.000
_cell.length_b   1.000
_cell.length_c   1.000
_cell.angle_alpha   90.00
_cell.angle_beta   90.00
_cell.angle_gamma   90.00
#
_symmetry.space_group_name_H-M   'P 1'
#
loop_
_entity.id
_entity.type
_entity.pdbx_description
1 polymer ?
#
loop_
_entity_poly.entity_id
_entity_poly.type
_entity_poly.pdbx_seq_one_letter_code
_entity_poly.pdbx_strand_id
1 'polypeptide(L)'
;MSPIYQIYNLQSAIADFFVKTSVTRSECDAKAQQLAGGQVVPVEIQGNCSYSVYAGIKDEFVVQFRLRSLALRTETSALANAIYGSLAPRVEFRGQLGADERDDEKEPLFIYLISRIPGTTYLDFRLAHDWSSSQACNWRMNTMKDVARFFAISWNAPREVDPVYRRQLREAFTNDLNCLLSALPHRFHQIIQNCLQERDDVLSLPMVLLHRDFGECNIMVDEACHLTGVIDWAEAETRPFGMNLHSLQFLTGELHMRKGWIPHQDHHALYHAFWSTFTQEVSLPEYTIQTIKTARTIGLLLSHGFTSRLANNPEPMPIGNDEHGRYNMLFLDGLLLDPATKFD
;
A
#
# COMPACT_ATOMS: atom_id res chain seq x y z
N MET A 1 -29.44 0.57 -14.74
CA MET A 1 -29.09 -0.82 -14.39
C MET A 1 -28.10 -0.74 -13.24
N SER A 2 -28.43 -1.27 -12.07
CA SER A 2 -27.43 -1.36 -10.99
C SER A 2 -26.30 -2.27 -11.48
N PRO A 3 -25.02 -1.90 -11.30
CA PRO A 3 -23.94 -2.80 -11.62
C PRO A 3 -24.14 -4.11 -10.83
N ILE A 4 -24.16 -5.23 -11.56
CA ILE A 4 -24.11 -6.55 -10.95
C ILE A 4 -22.68 -6.70 -10.45
N TYR A 5 -22.45 -6.39 -9.18
CA TYR A 5 -21.17 -6.67 -8.54
C TYR A 5 -21.05 -8.21 -8.46
N GLN A 6 -20.14 -8.77 -9.26
CA GLN A 6 -19.83 -10.19 -9.19
C GLN A 6 -19.23 -10.49 -7.80
N ILE A 7 -19.87 -11.39 -7.08
CA ILE A 7 -19.33 -11.92 -5.82
C ILE A 7 -18.04 -12.66 -6.15
N TYR A 8 -16.97 -12.36 -5.43
CA TYR A 8 -15.67 -13.00 -5.62
C TYR A 8 -15.79 -14.53 -5.54
N ASN A 9 -15.14 -15.22 -6.47
CA ASN A 9 -15.08 -16.68 -6.51
C ASN A 9 -13.64 -17.14 -6.73
N LEU A 10 -13.09 -17.81 -5.73
CA LEU A 10 -11.68 -18.27 -5.74
C LEU A 10 -11.35 -19.14 -6.95
N GLN A 11 -12.21 -20.11 -7.30
CA GLN A 11 -11.92 -21.00 -8.44
C GLN A 11 -11.94 -20.26 -9.78
N SER A 12 -12.82 -19.28 -9.92
CA SER A 12 -12.88 -18.43 -11.12
C SER A 12 -11.63 -17.55 -11.20
N ALA A 13 -11.22 -16.91 -10.11
CA ALA A 13 -10.00 -16.09 -10.06
C ALA A 13 -8.73 -16.91 -10.38
N ILE A 14 -8.63 -18.14 -9.85
CA ILE A 14 -7.56 -19.07 -10.19
C ILE A 14 -7.60 -19.43 -11.68
N ALA A 15 -8.78 -19.79 -12.22
CA ALA A 15 -8.93 -20.16 -13.61
C ALA A 15 -8.53 -19.01 -14.56
N ASP A 16 -8.98 -17.79 -14.26
CA ASP A 16 -8.68 -16.58 -15.04
C ASP A 16 -7.18 -16.27 -15.06
N PHE A 17 -6.45 -16.55 -13.98
CA PHE A 17 -4.99 -16.44 -13.95
C PHE A 17 -4.34 -17.46 -14.91
N PHE A 18 -4.77 -18.72 -14.84
CA PHE A 18 -4.18 -19.81 -15.65
C PHE A 18 -4.50 -19.74 -17.15
N VAL A 19 -5.43 -18.89 -17.58
CA VAL A 19 -5.60 -18.57 -19.02
C VAL A 19 -4.36 -17.85 -19.58
N LYS A 20 -3.64 -17.10 -18.74
CA LYS A 20 -2.52 -16.22 -19.14
C LYS A 20 -1.17 -16.95 -19.26
N THR A 21 -1.13 -18.23 -18.96
CA THR A 21 0.10 -19.03 -18.93
C THR A 21 -0.14 -20.44 -19.47
N SER A 22 0.93 -21.10 -19.91
CA SER A 22 0.92 -22.51 -20.31
C SER A 22 1.16 -23.45 -19.13
N VAL A 23 1.62 -22.93 -18.00
CA VAL A 23 1.85 -23.68 -16.76
C VAL A 23 0.51 -24.05 -16.13
N THR A 24 0.37 -25.28 -15.66
CA THR A 24 -0.84 -25.74 -14.97
C THR A 24 -0.79 -25.49 -13.46
N ARG A 25 -1.97 -25.40 -12.84
CA ARG A 25 -2.09 -25.34 -11.37
C ARG A 25 -1.38 -26.51 -10.69
N SER A 26 -1.50 -27.72 -11.22
CA SER A 26 -0.83 -28.90 -10.67
C SER A 26 0.69 -28.79 -10.67
N GLU A 27 1.28 -28.17 -11.70
CA GLU A 27 2.73 -27.93 -11.75
C GLU A 27 3.15 -26.88 -10.71
N CYS A 28 2.37 -25.82 -10.54
CA CYS A 28 2.58 -24.84 -9.47
C CYS A 28 2.49 -25.48 -8.09
N ASP A 29 1.41 -26.23 -7.81
CA ASP A 29 1.20 -26.86 -6.50
C ASP A 29 2.30 -27.89 -6.20
N ALA A 30 2.70 -28.71 -7.18
CA ALA A 30 3.82 -29.63 -7.03
C ALA A 30 5.15 -28.91 -6.76
N LYS A 31 5.38 -27.76 -7.41
CA LYS A 31 6.58 -26.96 -7.18
C LYS A 31 6.59 -26.29 -5.81
N ALA A 32 5.46 -25.77 -5.34
CA ALA A 32 5.31 -25.22 -4.00
C ALA A 32 5.59 -26.27 -2.93
N GLN A 33 5.02 -27.47 -3.11
CA GLN A 33 5.26 -28.63 -2.26
C GLN A 33 6.74 -29.04 -2.24
N GLN A 34 7.42 -29.01 -3.40
CA GLN A 34 8.86 -29.31 -3.49
C GLN A 34 9.71 -28.28 -2.72
N LEU A 35 9.34 -26.99 -2.78
CA LEU A 35 10.12 -25.89 -2.20
C LEU A 35 9.97 -25.78 -0.68
N ALA A 36 8.76 -26.00 -0.15
CA ALA A 36 8.42 -25.74 1.24
C ALA A 36 7.95 -26.98 2.02
N GLY A 37 7.57 -28.06 1.35
CA GLY A 37 6.92 -29.21 1.99
C GLY A 37 5.51 -28.90 2.51
N GLY A 38 4.98 -29.79 3.34
CA GLY A 38 3.67 -29.59 4.01
C GLY A 38 2.47 -29.90 3.13
N GLN A 39 1.38 -29.14 3.30
CA GLN A 39 0.24 -29.15 2.40
C GLN A 39 0.25 -27.84 1.61
N VAL A 40 -0.14 -27.89 0.34
CA VAL A 40 -0.33 -26.68 -0.47
C VAL A 40 -1.80 -26.28 -0.45
N VAL A 41 -2.07 -25.05 -0.01
CA VAL A 41 -3.42 -24.49 0.11
C VAL A 41 -3.48 -23.14 -0.61
N PRO A 42 -4.36 -22.96 -1.62
CA PRO A 42 -4.54 -21.65 -2.24
C PRO A 42 -4.93 -20.58 -1.22
N VAL A 43 -4.32 -19.39 -1.33
CA VAL A 43 -4.75 -18.22 -0.57
C VAL A 43 -6.19 -17.86 -0.95
N GLU A 44 -7.03 -17.49 0.02
CA GLU A 44 -8.46 -17.28 -0.21
C GLU A 44 -8.75 -16.16 -1.22
N ILE A 45 -7.95 -15.09 -1.19
CA ILE A 45 -8.01 -13.98 -2.14
C ILE A 45 -6.77 -14.02 -3.03
N GLN A 46 -6.98 -14.27 -4.32
CA GLN A 46 -5.92 -14.30 -5.33
C GLN A 46 -5.72 -12.92 -5.95
N GLY A 47 -4.46 -12.57 -6.23
CA GLY A 47 -4.15 -11.39 -7.02
C GLY A 47 -4.38 -11.67 -8.51
N ASN A 48 -4.80 -10.66 -9.28
CA ASN A 48 -5.03 -10.80 -10.73
C ASN A 48 -3.79 -11.22 -11.53
N CYS A 49 -2.61 -11.03 -10.95
CA CYS A 49 -1.31 -11.15 -11.61
C CYS A 49 -0.41 -12.24 -11.00
N SER A 50 -0.96 -13.02 -10.06
CA SER A 50 -0.22 -14.09 -9.41
C SER A 50 -1.15 -15.19 -8.91
N TYR A 51 -0.71 -16.43 -9.02
CA TYR A 51 -1.25 -17.52 -8.23
C TYR A 51 -0.43 -17.66 -6.94
N SER A 52 -1.09 -17.59 -5.79
CA SER A 52 -0.47 -17.64 -4.45
C SER A 52 -1.01 -18.80 -3.63
N VAL A 53 -0.12 -19.55 -3.01
CA VAL A 53 -0.46 -20.66 -2.13
C VAL A 53 0.30 -20.57 -0.81
N TYR A 54 -0.35 -20.99 0.28
CA TYR A 54 0.33 -21.34 1.52
C TYR A 54 1.01 -22.70 1.35
N ALA A 55 2.20 -22.82 1.94
CA ALA A 55 2.98 -24.06 1.98
C ALA A 55 3.89 -24.09 3.23
N GLY A 56 4.47 -25.26 3.51
CA GLY A 56 5.19 -25.52 4.76
C GLY A 56 4.39 -26.40 5.73
N ILE A 57 5.06 -26.98 6.72
CA ILE A 57 4.42 -27.91 7.67
C ILE A 57 3.34 -27.20 8.50
N LYS A 58 3.51 -25.90 8.73
CA LYS A 58 2.63 -25.03 9.50
C LYS A 58 2.17 -23.82 8.67
N ASP A 59 2.16 -23.96 7.35
CA ASP A 59 1.86 -22.86 6.42
C ASP A 59 2.74 -21.64 6.64
N GLU A 60 4.02 -21.84 6.98
CA GLU A 60 4.97 -20.77 7.31
C GLU A 60 5.53 -20.04 6.08
N PHE A 61 5.17 -20.48 4.87
CA PHE A 61 5.55 -19.85 3.61
C PHE A 61 4.34 -19.52 2.73
N VAL A 62 4.51 -18.49 1.92
CA VAL A 62 3.68 -18.22 0.73
C VAL A 62 4.55 -18.48 -0.49
N VAL A 63 4.10 -19.34 -1.40
CA VAL A 63 4.72 -19.52 -2.71
C VAL A 63 3.88 -18.76 -3.73
N GLN A 64 4.49 -17.77 -4.38
CA GLN A 64 3.83 -16.93 -5.36
C GLN A 64 4.38 -17.23 -6.76
N PHE A 65 3.49 -17.50 -7.70
CA PHE A 65 3.76 -17.71 -9.11
C PHE A 65 3.25 -16.49 -9.88
N ARG A 66 4.15 -15.71 -10.45
CA ARG A 66 3.82 -14.45 -11.13
C ARG A 66 4.11 -14.52 -12.61
N LEU A 67 3.32 -13.83 -13.42
CA LEU A 67 3.66 -13.61 -14.83
C LEU A 67 5.01 -12.90 -14.91
N ARG A 68 5.86 -13.28 -15.87
CA ARG A 68 7.19 -12.70 -16.07
C ARG A 68 7.14 -11.18 -16.21
N SER A 69 6.17 -10.65 -16.94
CA SER A 69 5.94 -9.21 -17.14
C SER A 69 5.70 -8.45 -15.83
N LEU A 70 5.31 -9.15 -14.76
CA LEU A 70 4.96 -8.60 -13.45
C LEU A 70 5.82 -9.18 -12.34
N ALA A 71 7.06 -9.57 -12.67
CA ALA A 71 8.07 -10.04 -11.75
C ALA A 71 8.30 -9.06 -10.58
N LEU A 72 8.47 -9.60 -9.36
CA LEU A 72 8.88 -8.80 -8.21
C LEU A 72 10.33 -8.37 -8.36
N ARG A 73 10.60 -7.11 -7.98
CA ARG A 73 11.95 -6.58 -7.80
C ARG A 73 12.49 -7.06 -6.45
N THR A 74 13.27 -8.12 -6.46
CA THR A 74 13.76 -8.77 -5.23
C THR A 74 14.62 -7.83 -4.37
N GLU A 75 15.29 -6.85 -4.98
CA GLU A 75 16.07 -5.82 -4.28
C GLU A 75 15.17 -4.94 -3.40
N THR A 76 13.95 -4.64 -3.87
CA THR A 76 12.96 -3.86 -3.11
C THR A 76 12.52 -4.63 -1.87
N SER A 77 12.15 -5.91 -2.03
CA SER A 77 11.74 -6.75 -0.90
C SER A 77 12.89 -7.03 0.07
N ALA A 78 14.11 -7.22 -0.43
CA ALA A 78 15.30 -7.38 0.40
C ALA A 78 15.59 -6.12 1.20
N LEU A 79 15.44 -4.93 0.60
CA LEU A 79 15.58 -3.66 1.30
C LEU A 79 14.50 -3.48 2.36
N ALA A 80 13.25 -3.83 2.07
CA ALA A 80 12.17 -3.81 3.05
C ALA A 80 12.49 -4.70 4.25
N ASN A 81 12.89 -5.96 4.02
CA ASN A 81 13.28 -6.86 5.10
C ASN A 81 14.51 -6.35 5.88
N ALA A 82 15.48 -5.74 5.22
CA ALA A 82 16.66 -5.15 5.87
C ALA A 82 16.30 -3.96 6.79
N ILE A 83 15.30 -3.15 6.43
CA ILE A 83 14.84 -2.00 7.23
C ILE A 83 13.92 -2.45 8.36
N TYR A 84 12.94 -3.29 8.05
CA TYR A 84 11.82 -3.62 8.95
C TYR A 84 11.97 -4.96 9.68
N GLY A 85 13.00 -5.74 9.36
CA GLY A 85 13.27 -7.04 9.99
C GLY A 85 12.08 -7.99 9.85
N SER A 86 11.59 -8.50 10.97
CA SER A 86 10.45 -9.43 11.00
C SER A 86 9.11 -8.82 10.58
N LEU A 87 9.01 -7.49 10.50
CA LEU A 87 7.79 -6.80 10.07
C LEU A 87 7.64 -6.75 8.55
N ALA A 88 8.62 -7.23 7.78
CA ALA A 88 8.51 -7.37 6.32
C ALA A 88 8.95 -8.77 5.88
N PRO A 89 8.29 -9.38 4.89
CA PRO A 89 8.60 -10.75 4.48
C PRO A 89 9.97 -10.84 3.81
N ARG A 90 10.66 -11.97 4.02
CA ARG A 90 11.78 -12.38 3.16
C ARG A 90 11.23 -12.95 1.87
N VAL A 91 11.75 -12.48 0.74
CA VAL A 91 11.34 -12.90 -0.61
C VAL A 91 12.55 -13.49 -1.33
N GLU A 92 12.44 -14.73 -1.78
CA GLU A 92 13.49 -15.43 -2.50
C GLU A 92 12.99 -15.87 -3.88
N PHE A 93 13.72 -15.50 -4.94
CA PHE A 93 13.44 -16.01 -6.28
C PHE A 93 13.88 -17.48 -6.38
N ARG A 94 12.99 -18.34 -6.88
CA ARG A 94 13.17 -19.81 -6.94
C ARG A 94 13.15 -20.35 -8.37
N GLY A 95 13.32 -19.48 -9.36
CA GLY A 95 13.37 -19.85 -10.77
C GLY A 95 12.02 -19.67 -11.48
N GLN A 96 11.82 -20.46 -12.52
CA GLN A 96 10.73 -20.31 -13.47
C GLN A 96 10.04 -21.65 -13.79
N LEU A 97 8.76 -21.58 -14.17
CA LEU A 97 8.02 -22.63 -14.87
C LEU A 97 7.53 -22.12 -16.23
N GLY A 98 7.42 -23.03 -17.20
CA GLY A 98 7.03 -22.70 -18.58
C GLY A 98 8.21 -22.27 -19.44
N ALA A 99 8.07 -22.44 -20.76
CA ALA A 99 9.07 -22.05 -21.75
C ALA A 99 8.97 -20.55 -22.09
N ASP A 100 10.05 -20.02 -22.67
CA ASP A 100 10.16 -18.62 -23.12
C ASP A 100 9.54 -18.38 -24.51
N GLU A 101 9.08 -19.45 -25.18
CA GLU A 101 8.66 -19.40 -26.58
C GLU A 101 7.29 -18.73 -26.74
N ARG A 102 7.18 -17.93 -27.81
CA ARG A 102 6.17 -16.86 -27.99
C ARG A 102 5.07 -17.22 -29.00
N ASP A 103 4.72 -18.49 -29.15
CA ASP A 103 3.73 -18.86 -30.17
C ASP A 103 2.27 -18.62 -29.73
N ASP A 104 2.01 -18.40 -28.44
CA ASP A 104 0.65 -18.40 -27.88
C ASP A 104 0.29 -17.29 -26.87
N GLU A 105 0.97 -16.13 -26.87
CA GLU A 105 0.72 -14.98 -25.96
C GLU A 105 0.78 -15.32 -24.45
N LYS A 106 1.14 -16.55 -24.09
CA LYS A 106 1.17 -17.05 -22.72
C LYS A 106 2.54 -16.83 -22.10
N GLU A 107 2.56 -16.30 -20.89
CA GLU A 107 3.82 -16.02 -20.20
C GLU A 107 4.28 -17.17 -19.31
N PRO A 108 5.61 -17.39 -19.18
CA PRO A 108 6.12 -18.25 -18.13
C PRO A 108 5.90 -17.64 -16.75
N LEU A 109 5.94 -18.48 -15.71
CA LEU A 109 5.75 -18.05 -14.34
C LEU A 109 7.07 -17.97 -13.58
N PHE A 110 7.33 -16.82 -12.98
CA PHE A 110 8.40 -16.62 -12.02
C PHE A 110 7.94 -17.03 -10.62
N ILE A 111 8.79 -17.77 -9.90
CA ILE A 111 8.45 -18.39 -8.63
C ILE A 111 9.16 -17.66 -7.50
N TYR A 112 8.40 -17.29 -6.48
CA TYR A 112 8.91 -16.64 -5.29
C TYR A 112 8.52 -17.45 -4.06
N LEU A 113 9.50 -17.75 -3.20
CA LEU A 113 9.25 -18.27 -1.86
C LEU A 113 9.30 -17.10 -0.89
N ILE A 114 8.21 -16.90 -0.15
CA ILE A 114 8.00 -15.75 0.70
C ILE A 114 7.75 -16.23 2.13
N SER A 115 8.49 -15.71 3.12
CA SER A 115 8.19 -16.03 4.52
C SER A 115 6.85 -15.42 4.91
N ARG A 116 5.95 -16.20 5.52
CA ARG A 116 4.64 -15.71 5.93
C ARG A 116 4.74 -14.79 7.15
N ILE A 117 4.08 -13.64 7.08
CA ILE A 117 3.85 -12.77 8.24
C ILE A 117 2.68 -13.36 9.04
N PRO A 118 2.84 -13.63 10.34
CA PRO A 118 1.78 -14.24 11.15
C PRO A 118 0.60 -13.29 11.36
N GLY A 119 -0.58 -13.86 11.63
CA GLY A 119 -1.80 -13.10 11.89
C GLY A 119 -2.75 -13.08 10.69
N THR A 120 -3.67 -12.13 10.72
CA THR A 120 -4.66 -11.89 9.66
C THR A 120 -4.53 -10.47 9.13
N THR A 121 -5.09 -10.19 7.95
CA THR A 121 -5.10 -8.81 7.44
C THR A 121 -5.97 -7.94 8.35
N TYR A 122 -5.67 -6.65 8.46
CA TYR A 122 -6.48 -5.71 9.23
C TYR A 122 -7.92 -5.64 8.69
N LEU A 123 -8.09 -5.76 7.37
CA LEU A 123 -9.41 -5.86 6.74
C LEU A 123 -10.18 -7.08 7.25
N ASP A 124 -9.59 -8.27 7.20
CA ASP A 124 -10.25 -9.50 7.65
C ASP A 124 -10.53 -9.47 9.15
N PHE A 125 -9.59 -8.91 9.94
CA PHE A 125 -9.81 -8.69 11.36
C PHE A 125 -11.03 -7.80 11.60
N ARG A 126 -11.12 -6.67 10.90
CA ARG A 126 -12.25 -5.74 11.02
C ARG A 126 -13.58 -6.39 10.60
N LEU A 127 -13.58 -7.18 9.52
CA LEU A 127 -14.79 -7.86 9.02
C LEU A 127 -15.25 -8.99 9.95
N ALA A 128 -14.34 -9.63 10.67
CA ALA A 128 -14.65 -10.71 11.61
C ALA A 128 -15.18 -10.22 12.98
N HIS A 129 -15.06 -8.92 13.29
CA HIS A 129 -15.38 -8.37 14.60
C HIS A 129 -16.40 -7.23 14.54
N ASP A 130 -17.11 -6.99 15.65
CA ASP A 130 -18.01 -5.85 15.77
C ASP A 130 -17.22 -4.54 15.94
N TRP A 131 -17.03 -3.84 14.81
CA TRP A 131 -16.28 -2.58 14.75
C TRP A 131 -17.00 -1.38 15.40
N SER A 132 -18.27 -1.56 15.78
CA SER A 132 -19.06 -0.55 16.50
C SER A 132 -18.90 -0.61 18.03
N SER A 133 -18.23 -1.64 18.54
CA SER A 133 -18.03 -1.86 19.98
C SER A 133 -16.97 -0.92 20.59
N SER A 134 -17.00 -0.75 21.91
CA SER A 134 -15.93 -0.05 22.65
C SER A 134 -14.57 -0.74 22.53
N GLN A 135 -14.58 -2.06 22.33
CA GLN A 135 -13.37 -2.85 22.12
C GLN A 135 -12.69 -2.48 20.79
N ALA A 136 -13.46 -2.09 19.77
CA ALA A 136 -12.91 -1.63 18.50
C ALA A 136 -12.05 -0.35 18.66
N CYS A 137 -12.40 0.54 19.60
CA CYS A 137 -11.54 1.68 19.93
C CYS A 137 -10.18 1.24 20.48
N ASN A 138 -10.14 0.19 21.32
CA ASN A 138 -8.89 -0.36 21.85
C ASN A 138 -8.04 -1.00 20.74
N TRP A 139 -8.67 -1.76 19.85
CA TRP A 139 -7.98 -2.37 18.71
C TRP A 139 -7.38 -1.31 17.77
N ARG A 140 -8.17 -0.31 17.36
CA ARG A 140 -7.65 0.81 16.54
C ARG A 140 -6.50 1.54 17.23
N MET A 141 -6.60 1.75 18.55
CA MET A 141 -5.54 2.38 19.33
C MET A 141 -4.25 1.54 19.36
N ASN A 142 -4.34 0.22 19.52
CA ASN A 142 -3.20 -0.69 19.43
C ASN A 142 -2.54 -0.60 18.06
N THR A 143 -3.32 -0.79 16.99
CA THR A 143 -2.82 -0.71 15.62
C THR A 143 -2.18 0.64 15.34
N MET A 144 -2.82 1.76 15.71
CA MET A 144 -2.32 3.09 15.43
C MET A 144 -0.97 3.38 16.10
N LYS A 145 -0.78 2.94 17.34
CA LYS A 145 0.51 3.07 18.05
C LYS A 145 1.60 2.24 17.38
N ASP A 146 1.30 1.01 16.98
CA ASP A 146 2.29 0.15 16.32
C ASP A 146 2.61 0.64 14.91
N VAL A 147 1.62 1.17 14.19
CA VAL A 147 1.84 1.85 12.92
C VAL A 147 2.74 3.08 13.10
N ALA A 148 2.55 3.88 14.15
CA ALA A 148 3.46 4.99 14.44
C ALA A 148 4.91 4.53 14.65
N ARG A 149 5.12 3.43 15.39
CA ARG A 149 6.45 2.81 15.56
C ARG A 149 7.01 2.28 14.25
N PHE A 150 6.17 1.66 13.42
CA PHE A 150 6.56 1.18 12.10
C PHE A 150 7.04 2.33 11.20
N PHE A 151 6.34 3.46 11.20
CA PHE A 151 6.79 4.65 10.47
C PHE A 151 8.08 5.24 11.07
N ALA A 152 8.26 5.20 12.39
CA ALA A 152 9.51 5.60 13.03
C ALA A 152 10.73 4.77 12.59
N ILE A 153 10.56 3.45 12.35
CA ILE A 153 11.62 2.60 11.77
C ILE A 153 12.09 3.18 10.43
N SER A 154 11.14 3.56 9.55
CA SER A 154 11.48 4.13 8.24
C SER A 154 12.21 5.47 8.36
N TRP A 155 11.76 6.35 9.27
CA TRP A 155 12.39 7.64 9.54
C TRP A 155 13.85 7.48 10.00
N ASN A 156 14.09 6.52 10.88
CA ASN A 156 15.42 6.22 11.42
C ASN A 156 16.32 5.42 10.46
N ALA A 157 15.82 5.06 9.28
CA ALA A 157 16.57 4.35 8.24
C ALA A 157 16.62 5.15 6.91
N PRO A 158 17.10 6.42 6.93
CA PRO A 158 17.19 7.22 5.73
C PRO A 158 18.12 6.59 4.69
N ARG A 159 17.80 6.79 3.42
CA ARG A 159 18.54 6.33 2.27
C ARG A 159 19.24 7.51 1.62
N GLU A 160 20.52 7.33 1.32
CA GLU A 160 21.19 8.21 0.39
C GLU A 160 20.61 8.01 -1.00
N VAL A 161 20.36 9.11 -1.69
CA VAL A 161 19.85 9.12 -3.06
C VAL A 161 20.71 10.07 -3.88
N ASP A 162 20.86 9.75 -5.16
CA ASP A 162 21.61 10.57 -6.11
C ASP A 162 21.00 12.00 -6.17
N PRO A 163 21.82 13.07 -6.11
CA PRO A 163 21.36 14.43 -6.37
C PRO A 163 20.59 14.61 -7.70
N VAL A 164 20.92 13.85 -8.74
CA VAL A 164 20.20 13.81 -10.01
C VAL A 164 18.80 13.26 -9.80
N TYR A 165 18.65 12.17 -9.05
CA TYR A 165 17.34 11.62 -8.70
C TYR A 165 16.49 12.62 -7.92
N ARG A 166 17.07 13.33 -6.93
CA ARG A 166 16.35 14.40 -6.21
C ARG A 166 15.86 15.51 -7.14
N ARG A 167 16.67 15.90 -8.13
CA ARG A 167 16.29 16.92 -9.12
C ARG A 167 15.15 16.44 -10.01
N GLN A 168 15.23 15.21 -10.51
CA GLN A 168 14.15 14.61 -11.30
C GLN A 168 12.85 14.51 -10.50
N LEU A 169 12.95 14.13 -9.22
CA LEU A 169 11.80 14.08 -8.32
C LEU A 169 11.15 15.46 -8.12
N ARG A 170 11.98 16.50 -7.97
CA ARG A 170 11.52 17.89 -7.89
C ARG A 170 10.77 18.33 -9.14
N GLU A 171 11.31 18.02 -10.32
CA GLU A 171 10.68 18.31 -11.61
C GLU A 171 9.36 17.56 -11.74
N ALA A 172 9.32 16.27 -11.39
CA ALA A 172 8.10 15.47 -11.38
C ALA A 172 7.01 16.06 -10.47
N PHE A 173 7.34 16.42 -9.23
CA PHE A 173 6.39 17.09 -8.33
C PHE A 173 5.88 18.39 -8.90
N THR A 174 6.76 19.19 -9.50
CA THR A 174 6.37 20.47 -10.10
C THR A 174 5.41 20.26 -11.26
N ASN A 175 5.69 19.32 -12.15
CA ASN A 175 4.85 19.00 -13.30
C ASN A 175 3.49 18.46 -12.85
N ASP A 176 3.49 17.46 -11.96
CA ASP A 176 2.26 16.83 -11.48
C ASP A 176 1.37 17.84 -10.73
N LEU A 177 1.94 18.64 -9.82
CA LEU A 177 1.17 19.65 -9.08
C LEU A 177 0.63 20.76 -9.99
N ASN A 178 1.38 21.21 -11.01
CA ASN A 178 0.86 22.16 -12.01
C ASN A 178 -0.26 21.55 -12.87
N CYS A 179 -0.15 20.27 -13.20
CA CYS A 179 -1.18 19.53 -13.91
C CYS A 179 -2.47 19.47 -13.08
N LEU A 180 -2.36 19.11 -11.80
CA LEU A 180 -3.49 19.12 -10.87
C LEU A 180 -4.05 20.53 -10.64
N LEU A 181 -3.22 21.56 -10.54
CA LEU A 181 -3.68 22.95 -10.40
C LEU A 181 -4.55 23.37 -11.59
N SER A 182 -4.22 22.88 -12.79
CA SER A 182 -4.96 23.18 -14.01
C SER A 182 -6.25 22.36 -14.13
N ALA A 183 -6.25 21.12 -13.65
CA ALA A 183 -7.36 20.17 -13.85
C ALA A 183 -8.37 20.13 -12.70
N LEU A 184 -7.93 20.28 -11.45
CA LEU A 184 -8.79 20.14 -10.28
C LEU A 184 -9.60 21.41 -10.00
N PRO A 185 -10.78 21.28 -9.35
CA PRO A 185 -11.61 22.42 -8.98
C PRO A 185 -10.89 23.46 -8.13
N HIS A 186 -11.28 24.74 -8.28
CA HIS A 186 -10.66 25.89 -7.61
C HIS A 186 -10.52 25.75 -6.08
N ARG A 187 -11.41 24.98 -5.43
CA ARG A 187 -11.33 24.71 -3.98
C ARG A 187 -10.03 24.05 -3.51
N PHE A 188 -9.28 23.40 -4.40
CA PHE A 188 -7.98 22.80 -4.09
C PHE A 188 -6.78 23.69 -4.45
N HIS A 189 -6.99 24.79 -5.18
CA HIS A 189 -5.89 25.56 -5.77
C HIS A 189 -4.92 26.11 -4.73
N GLN A 190 -5.43 26.65 -3.62
CA GLN A 190 -4.58 27.17 -2.54
C GLN A 190 -3.70 26.06 -1.92
N ILE A 191 -4.25 24.86 -1.74
CA ILE A 191 -3.52 23.71 -1.16
C ILE A 191 -2.40 23.28 -2.11
N ILE A 192 -2.71 23.18 -3.41
CA ILE A 192 -1.73 22.81 -4.44
C ILE A 192 -0.64 23.87 -4.55
N GLN A 193 -1.00 25.16 -4.48
CA GLN A 193 -0.05 26.28 -4.49
C GLN A 193 0.89 26.25 -3.27
N ASN A 194 0.37 25.96 -2.08
CA ASN A 194 1.20 25.79 -0.88
C ASN A 194 2.18 24.60 -1.06
N CYS A 195 1.71 23.47 -1.61
CA CYS A 195 2.56 22.32 -1.92
C CYS A 195 3.67 22.67 -2.92
N LEU A 196 3.38 23.51 -3.93
CA LEU A 196 4.39 24.00 -4.86
C LEU A 196 5.43 24.88 -4.16
N GLN A 197 5.01 25.73 -3.22
CA GLN A 197 5.91 26.62 -2.48
C GLN A 197 6.84 25.84 -1.53
N GLU A 198 6.31 24.86 -0.82
CA GLU A 198 7.02 24.07 0.20
C GLU A 198 7.71 22.80 -0.34
N ARG A 199 7.71 22.59 -1.67
CA ARG A 199 8.22 21.36 -2.28
C ARG A 199 9.68 21.06 -1.90
N ASP A 200 10.50 22.11 -1.79
CA ASP A 200 11.94 21.97 -1.60
C ASP A 200 12.23 21.61 -0.13
N ASP A 201 11.38 22.05 0.81
CA ASP A 201 11.41 21.61 2.21
C ASP A 201 11.00 20.13 2.31
N VAL A 202 9.95 19.72 1.59
CA VAL A 202 9.54 18.30 1.52
C VAL A 202 10.67 17.44 0.96
N LEU A 203 11.35 17.87 -0.10
CA LEU A 203 12.51 17.15 -0.67
C LEU A 203 13.75 17.14 0.24
N SER A 204 13.75 17.98 1.28
CA SER A 204 14.80 18.01 2.31
C SER A 204 14.51 17.05 3.47
N LEU A 205 13.30 16.48 3.55
CA LEU A 205 13.00 15.40 4.49
C LEU A 205 13.86 14.15 4.20
N PRO A 206 14.04 13.26 5.20
CA PRO A 206 14.63 11.95 5.00
C PRO A 206 14.02 11.22 3.81
N MET A 207 14.87 10.73 2.90
CA MET A 207 14.45 9.85 1.81
C MET A 207 14.37 8.44 2.37
N VAL A 208 13.18 7.83 2.37
CA VAL A 208 12.91 6.56 3.05
C VAL A 208 12.17 5.62 2.11
N LEU A 209 12.21 4.31 2.38
CA LEU A 209 11.42 3.35 1.62
C LEU A 209 9.94 3.47 2.00
N LEU A 210 9.11 3.95 1.08
CA LEU A 210 7.66 4.01 1.26
C LEU A 210 7.02 2.74 0.70
N HIS A 211 6.02 2.20 1.38
CA HIS A 211 5.27 1.03 0.92
C HIS A 211 4.46 1.28 -0.37
N ARG A 212 3.97 2.52 -0.55
CA ARG A 212 3.08 3.00 -1.63
C ARG A 212 1.68 2.38 -1.70
N ASP A 213 1.49 1.17 -1.18
CA ASP A 213 0.16 0.55 -1.01
C ASP A 213 -0.10 0.16 0.45
N PHE A 214 0.19 1.06 1.39
CA PHE A 214 -0.02 0.79 2.81
C PHE A 214 -1.53 0.85 3.09
N GLY A 215 -2.18 -0.25 3.45
CA GLY A 215 -3.64 -0.28 3.60
C GLY A 215 -4.16 -1.52 4.32
N GLU A 216 -5.48 -1.58 4.53
CA GLU A 216 -6.14 -2.60 5.34
C GLU A 216 -5.84 -4.05 4.89
N CYS A 217 -5.61 -4.28 3.59
CA CYS A 217 -5.28 -5.59 3.03
C CYS A 217 -3.81 -6.00 3.25
N ASN A 218 -2.92 -5.03 3.49
CA ASN A 218 -1.47 -5.26 3.54
C ASN A 218 -0.90 -5.16 4.96
N ILE A 219 -1.70 -4.66 5.91
CA ILE A 219 -1.37 -4.61 7.34
C ILE A 219 -1.77 -5.94 7.97
N MET A 220 -0.82 -6.63 8.60
CA MET A 220 -1.06 -7.87 9.34
C MET A 220 -1.16 -7.59 10.83
N VAL A 221 -2.14 -8.21 11.49
CA VAL A 221 -2.38 -8.04 12.92
C VAL A 221 -2.60 -9.36 13.67
N ASP A 222 -2.30 -9.35 14.97
CA ASP A 222 -2.62 -10.44 15.89
C ASP A 222 -4.05 -10.32 16.47
N GLU A 223 -4.39 -11.22 17.41
CA GLU A 223 -5.70 -11.28 18.07
C GLU A 223 -6.04 -10.03 18.91
N ALA A 224 -5.03 -9.27 19.35
CA ALA A 224 -5.17 -8.01 20.07
C ALA A 224 -5.13 -6.79 19.15
N CYS A 225 -5.10 -7.01 17.83
CA CYS A 225 -4.96 -6.01 16.78
C CYS A 225 -3.63 -5.23 16.83
N HIS A 226 -2.58 -5.86 17.36
CA HIS A 226 -1.21 -5.35 17.27
C HIS A 226 -0.61 -5.68 15.90
N LEU A 227 0.18 -4.75 15.35
CA LEU A 227 0.85 -4.95 14.05
C LEU A 227 1.89 -6.08 14.15
N THR A 228 1.75 -7.09 13.30
CA THR A 228 2.73 -8.20 13.20
C THR A 228 3.64 -8.06 11.99
N GLY A 229 3.24 -7.25 11.00
CA GLY A 229 4.05 -6.91 9.84
C GLY A 229 3.22 -6.34 8.70
N VAL A 230 3.89 -6.07 7.58
CA VAL A 230 3.30 -5.51 6.37
C VAL A 230 3.75 -6.34 5.17
N ILE A 231 2.81 -6.71 4.32
CA ILE A 231 3.01 -7.53 3.12
C ILE A 231 2.84 -6.71 1.84
N ASP A 232 3.24 -7.28 0.70
CA ASP A 232 3.12 -6.69 -0.64
C ASP A 232 3.94 -5.41 -0.88
N TRP A 233 5.27 -5.54 -0.76
CA TRP A 233 6.23 -4.47 -1.01
C TRP A 233 6.54 -4.25 -2.51
N ALA A 234 5.72 -4.74 -3.43
CA ALA A 234 6.00 -4.70 -4.87
C ALA A 234 6.13 -3.27 -5.41
N GLU A 235 5.27 -2.37 -4.92
CA GLU A 235 5.21 -0.96 -5.34
C GLU A 235 6.11 -0.03 -4.50
N ALA A 236 6.90 -0.59 -3.57
CA ALA A 236 7.66 0.21 -2.65
C ALA A 236 8.76 1.03 -3.34
N GLU A 237 8.92 2.28 -2.92
CA GLU A 237 9.80 3.25 -3.58
C GLU A 237 10.47 4.18 -2.55
N THR A 238 11.74 4.55 -2.79
CA THR A 238 12.42 5.54 -1.96
C THR A 238 11.95 6.97 -2.30
N ARG A 239 11.29 7.64 -1.36
CA ARG A 239 10.72 9.00 -1.51
C ARG A 239 10.84 9.77 -0.18
N PRO A 240 10.59 11.10 -0.17
CA PRO A 240 10.54 11.84 1.08
C PRO A 240 9.56 11.23 2.09
N PHE A 241 9.98 11.16 3.35
CA PHE A 241 9.12 10.69 4.43
C PHE A 241 7.83 11.50 4.49
N GLY A 242 6.72 10.83 4.81
CA GLY A 242 5.43 11.47 4.98
C GLY A 242 4.51 11.33 3.77
N MET A 243 5.04 11.09 2.57
CA MET A 243 4.20 11.02 1.38
C MET A 243 3.19 9.87 1.38
N ASN A 244 3.47 8.75 2.04
CA ASN A 244 2.48 7.67 2.20
C ASN A 244 1.64 7.80 3.47
N LEU A 245 1.82 8.81 4.34
CA LEU A 245 1.04 8.95 5.58
C LEU A 245 -0.46 9.21 5.34
N HIS A 246 -0.86 9.54 4.11
CA HIS A 246 -2.28 9.68 3.78
C HIS A 246 -3.00 8.35 3.98
N SER A 247 -2.33 7.20 3.80
CA SER A 247 -2.91 5.88 4.04
C SER A 247 -3.47 5.69 5.46
N LEU A 248 -3.01 6.45 6.45
CA LEU A 248 -3.50 6.35 7.84
C LEU A 248 -4.97 6.72 7.98
N GLN A 249 -5.55 7.43 7.01
CA GLN A 249 -6.97 7.80 6.98
C GLN A 249 -7.91 6.59 7.12
N PHE A 250 -7.54 5.42 6.57
CA PHE A 250 -8.35 4.20 6.68
C PHE A 250 -8.38 3.63 8.09
N LEU A 251 -7.44 4.02 8.95
CA LEU A 251 -7.43 3.64 10.37
C LEU A 251 -8.27 4.60 11.23
N THR A 252 -8.61 5.78 10.71
CA THR A 252 -9.28 6.85 11.48
C THR A 252 -10.68 7.19 10.97
N GLY A 253 -11.14 6.53 9.92
CA GLY A 253 -12.48 6.68 9.38
C GLY A 253 -12.78 5.71 8.24
N GLU A 254 -13.98 5.83 7.69
CA GLU A 254 -14.47 4.99 6.60
C GLU A 254 -15.02 5.86 5.47
N LEU A 255 -14.82 5.41 4.23
CA LEU A 255 -15.39 6.06 3.06
C LEU A 255 -16.79 5.52 2.77
N HIS A 256 -17.80 6.38 2.87
CA HIS A 256 -19.17 6.08 2.47
C HIS A 256 -19.51 6.73 1.12
N MET A 257 -19.87 5.93 0.11
CA MET A 257 -20.08 6.37 -1.28
C MET A 257 -21.06 7.53 -1.47
N ARG A 258 -21.99 7.75 -0.53
CA ARG A 258 -22.94 8.89 -0.58
C ARG A 258 -22.59 10.04 0.37
N LYS A 259 -21.83 9.77 1.43
CA LYS A 259 -21.61 10.73 2.54
C LYS A 259 -20.16 11.24 2.58
N GLY A 260 -19.28 10.68 1.75
CA GLY A 260 -17.84 10.93 1.83
C GLY A 260 -17.23 10.20 3.01
N TRP A 261 -16.14 10.76 3.53
CA TRP A 261 -15.45 10.23 4.69
C TRP A 261 -16.26 10.43 5.96
N ILE A 262 -16.33 9.38 6.77
CA ILE A 262 -16.96 9.40 8.09
C ILE A 262 -15.87 9.06 9.10
N PRO A 263 -15.51 9.98 10.01
CA PRO A 263 -14.49 9.71 11.00
C PRO A 263 -15.01 8.70 12.01
N HIS A 264 -14.12 7.85 12.54
CA HIS A 264 -14.44 7.07 13.72
C HIS A 264 -14.64 7.98 14.93
N GLN A 265 -15.40 7.52 15.94
CA GLN A 265 -15.65 8.31 17.16
C GLN A 265 -14.36 8.72 17.89
N ASP A 266 -13.34 7.88 17.77
CA ASP A 266 -12.00 8.03 18.34
C ASP A 266 -10.97 8.66 17.38
N HIS A 267 -11.40 9.24 16.24
CA HIS A 267 -10.51 9.85 15.23
C HIS A 267 -9.43 10.77 15.82
N HIS A 268 -9.83 11.71 16.69
CA HIS A 268 -8.90 12.66 17.32
C HIS A 268 -7.91 11.96 18.27
N ALA A 269 -8.38 10.93 18.99
CA ALA A 269 -7.53 10.16 19.90
C ALA A 269 -6.51 9.33 19.12
N LEU A 270 -6.90 8.76 17.98
CA LEU A 270 -6.00 8.03 17.08
C LEU A 270 -4.96 8.95 16.45
N TYR A 271 -5.37 10.13 15.97
CA TYR A 271 -4.45 11.14 15.46
C TYR A 271 -3.41 11.55 16.52
N HIS A 272 -3.85 11.84 17.74
CA HIS A 272 -2.95 12.19 18.84
C HIS A 272 -2.03 11.02 19.21
N ALA A 273 -2.56 9.79 19.25
CA ALA A 273 -1.78 8.60 19.55
C ALA A 273 -0.68 8.37 18.50
N PHE A 274 -1.00 8.54 17.22
CA PHE A 274 -0.01 8.42 16.15
C PHE A 274 1.16 9.38 16.37
N TRP A 275 0.87 10.69 16.45
CA TRP A 275 1.92 11.69 16.56
C TRP A 275 2.68 11.59 17.86
N SER A 276 2.00 11.39 18.99
CA SER A 276 2.65 11.22 20.29
C SER A 276 3.58 10.02 20.31
N THR A 277 3.17 8.88 19.76
CA THR A 277 4.04 7.69 19.69
C THR A 277 5.18 7.92 18.70
N PHE A 278 4.90 8.43 17.51
CA PHE A 278 5.94 8.71 16.52
C PHE A 278 7.02 9.65 17.09
N THR A 279 6.65 10.78 17.69
CA THR A 279 7.62 11.74 18.26
C THR A 279 8.39 11.21 19.48
N GLN A 280 7.91 10.15 20.14
CA GLN A 280 8.67 9.46 21.19
C GLN A 280 9.76 8.55 20.62
N GLU A 281 9.55 8.01 19.42
CA GLU A 281 10.45 7.06 18.75
C GLU A 281 11.49 7.75 17.86
N VAL A 282 11.30 9.03 17.53
CA VAL A 282 12.19 9.79 16.62
C VAL A 282 12.62 11.14 17.19
N SER A 283 13.85 11.54 16.88
CA SER A 283 14.34 12.89 17.18
C SER A 283 14.07 13.80 15.99
N LEU A 284 13.18 14.78 16.13
CA LEU A 284 12.91 15.78 15.10
C LEU A 284 12.75 17.20 15.67
N PRO A 285 13.23 18.23 14.94
CA PRO A 285 12.83 19.61 15.18
C PRO A 285 11.32 19.80 15.02
N GLU A 286 10.70 20.70 15.79
CA GLU A 286 9.26 20.94 15.78
C GLU A 286 8.72 21.36 14.39
N TYR A 287 9.47 22.18 13.65
CA TYR A 287 9.08 22.64 12.31
C TYR A 287 8.96 21.49 11.29
N THR A 288 9.67 20.38 11.52
CA THR A 288 9.69 19.22 10.64
C THR A 288 8.32 18.55 10.54
N ILE A 289 7.50 18.62 11.60
CA ILE A 289 6.14 18.05 11.59
C ILE A 289 5.30 18.71 10.50
N GLN A 290 5.38 20.05 10.37
CA GLN A 290 4.63 20.77 9.36
C GLN A 290 5.05 20.35 7.95
N THR A 291 6.35 20.20 7.70
CA THR A 291 6.87 19.70 6.43
C THR A 291 6.41 18.26 6.13
N ILE A 292 6.35 17.38 7.15
CA ILE A 292 5.82 16.01 7.00
C ILE A 292 4.33 16.04 6.62
N LYS A 293 3.54 16.95 7.20
CA LYS A 293 2.12 17.14 6.84
C LYS A 293 1.95 17.63 5.41
N THR A 294 2.81 18.53 4.95
CA THR A 294 2.83 18.93 3.53
C THR A 294 3.24 17.77 2.63
N ALA A 295 4.23 16.96 3.01
CA ALA A 295 4.60 15.74 2.29
C ALA A 295 3.42 14.77 2.17
N ARG A 296 2.65 14.59 3.25
CA ARG A 296 1.40 13.80 3.25
C ARG A 296 0.39 14.34 2.25
N THR A 297 0.21 15.65 2.22
CA THR A 297 -0.71 16.34 1.31
C THR A 297 -0.31 16.13 -0.16
N ILE A 298 0.98 16.30 -0.48
CA ILE A 298 1.52 15.99 -1.81
C ILE A 298 1.25 14.53 -2.15
N GLY A 299 1.56 13.62 -1.23
CA GLY A 299 1.29 12.19 -1.39
C GLY A 299 -0.17 11.89 -1.74
N LEU A 300 -1.12 12.44 -1.00
CA LEU A 300 -2.55 12.26 -1.24
C LEU A 300 -2.97 12.80 -2.63
N LEU A 301 -2.50 14.00 -2.99
CA LEU A 301 -2.76 14.62 -4.28
C LEU A 301 -2.22 13.75 -5.43
N LEU A 302 -1.03 13.16 -5.28
CA LEU A 302 -0.45 12.31 -6.32
C LEU A 302 -1.13 10.94 -6.41
N SER A 303 -1.63 10.39 -5.29
CA SER A 303 -2.34 9.11 -5.24
C SER A 303 -3.77 9.20 -5.78
N HIS A 304 -4.52 10.25 -5.44
CA HIS A 304 -5.95 10.38 -5.77
C HIS A 304 -6.26 11.52 -6.74
N GLY A 305 -5.31 12.40 -7.06
CA GLY A 305 -5.50 13.42 -8.10
C GLY A 305 -5.30 12.90 -9.52
N PHE A 306 -4.78 11.68 -9.68
CA PHE A 306 -4.51 11.04 -10.96
C PHE A 306 -5.23 9.70 -11.11
N THR A 307 -5.36 9.23 -12.34
CA THR A 307 -5.62 7.82 -12.63
C THR A 307 -4.49 6.94 -12.10
N SER A 308 -4.78 5.65 -11.91
CA SER A 308 -3.84 4.69 -11.34
C SER A 308 -2.46 4.69 -12.02
N ARG A 309 -1.41 4.57 -11.19
CA ARG A 309 0.02 4.53 -11.60
C ARG A 309 0.62 3.12 -11.61
N LEU A 310 -0.22 2.08 -11.59
CA LEU A 310 0.25 0.69 -11.67
C LEU A 310 0.95 0.44 -13.01
N ALA A 311 1.99 -0.39 -13.00
CA ALA A 311 2.89 -0.60 -14.15
C ALA A 311 2.18 -1.08 -15.43
N ASN A 312 1.00 -1.69 -15.32
CA ASN A 312 0.20 -2.19 -16.43
C ASN A 312 -0.89 -1.21 -16.91
N ASN A 313 -0.98 -0.01 -16.32
CA ASN A 313 -1.96 1.00 -16.68
C ASN A 313 -1.36 2.06 -17.62
N PRO A 314 -2.21 2.81 -18.36
CA PRO A 314 -1.76 3.94 -19.15
C PRO A 314 -1.05 5.01 -18.30
N GLU A 315 -0.32 5.90 -18.98
CA GLU A 315 0.27 7.08 -18.34
C GLU A 315 -0.77 7.83 -17.48
N PRO A 316 -0.42 8.19 -16.24
CA PRO A 316 -1.37 8.77 -15.30
C PRO A 316 -1.83 10.15 -15.76
N MET A 317 -3.14 10.34 -15.85
CA MET A 317 -3.77 11.61 -16.18
C MET A 317 -4.52 12.16 -14.95
N PRO A 318 -4.68 13.48 -14.81
CA PRO A 318 -5.54 14.03 -13.77
C PRO A 318 -6.94 13.44 -13.82
N ILE A 319 -7.55 13.25 -12.65
CA ILE A 319 -8.91 12.71 -12.56
C ILE A 319 -9.93 13.60 -13.28
N GLY A 320 -10.82 12.97 -14.04
CA GLY A 320 -11.91 13.63 -14.75
C GLY A 320 -13.24 13.62 -13.98
N ASN A 321 -14.32 14.03 -14.65
CA ASN A 321 -15.68 13.95 -14.10
C ASN A 321 -16.37 12.62 -14.43
N ASP A 322 -15.62 11.51 -14.39
CA ASP A 322 -16.14 10.16 -14.59
C ASP A 322 -16.38 9.46 -13.23
N GLU A 323 -16.75 8.18 -13.24
CA GLU A 323 -16.99 7.43 -12.00
C GLU A 323 -15.73 7.31 -11.12
N HIS A 324 -14.58 7.03 -11.73
CA HIS A 324 -13.31 6.88 -11.02
C HIS A 324 -12.86 8.22 -10.41
N GLY A 325 -12.96 9.30 -11.18
CA GLY A 325 -12.65 10.64 -10.72
C GLY A 325 -13.60 11.12 -9.63
N ARG A 326 -14.90 10.82 -9.71
CA ARG A 326 -15.85 11.11 -8.61
C ARG A 326 -15.50 10.33 -7.33
N TYR A 327 -15.10 9.06 -7.45
CA TYR A 327 -14.64 8.28 -6.30
C TYR A 327 -13.41 8.92 -5.64
N ASN A 328 -12.38 9.21 -6.43
CA ASN A 328 -11.17 9.86 -5.94
C ASN A 328 -11.42 11.29 -5.40
N MET A 329 -12.39 12.02 -5.95
CA MET A 329 -12.77 13.34 -5.44
C MET A 329 -13.29 13.26 -3.99
N LEU A 330 -13.96 12.17 -3.60
CA LEU A 330 -14.38 11.97 -2.20
C LEU A 330 -13.19 11.93 -1.24
N PHE A 331 -12.05 11.37 -1.68
CA PHE A 331 -10.81 11.38 -0.90
C PHE A 331 -10.28 12.80 -0.76
N LEU A 332 -10.13 13.51 -1.88
CA LEU A 332 -9.58 14.86 -1.85
C LEU A 332 -10.46 15.80 -1.02
N ASP A 333 -11.78 15.77 -1.19
CA ASP A 333 -12.71 16.60 -0.42
C ASP A 333 -12.64 16.29 1.08
N GLY A 334 -12.74 15.02 1.48
CA GLY A 334 -12.76 14.64 2.89
C GLY A 334 -11.43 14.89 3.60
N LEU A 335 -10.31 14.74 2.92
CA LEU A 335 -9.01 14.66 3.60
C LEU A 335 -8.17 15.93 3.44
N LEU A 336 -8.53 16.80 2.50
CA LEU A 336 -7.90 18.11 2.31
C LEU A 336 -8.78 19.28 2.76
N LEU A 337 -10.11 19.15 2.68
CA LEU A 337 -11.02 20.28 2.89
C LEU A 337 -11.86 20.15 4.16
N ASP A 338 -12.38 18.97 4.46
CA ASP A 338 -13.27 18.77 5.60
C ASP A 338 -12.49 18.74 6.94
N PRO A 339 -12.73 19.72 7.84
CA PRO A 339 -12.05 19.76 9.14
C PRO A 339 -12.35 18.57 10.05
N ALA A 340 -13.46 17.85 9.83
CA ALA A 340 -13.85 16.71 10.66
C ALA A 340 -13.08 15.43 10.33
N THR A 341 -12.53 15.33 9.11
CA THR A 341 -11.89 14.12 8.59
C THR A 341 -10.46 14.33 8.13
N LYS A 342 -10.02 15.58 7.90
CA LYS A 342 -8.62 15.87 7.62
C LYS A 342 -7.77 15.42 8.80
N PHE A 343 -6.65 14.77 8.49
CA PHE A 343 -5.73 14.28 9.50
C PHE A 343 -4.77 15.39 9.94
N ASP A 344 -5.25 16.56 10.41
CA ASP A 344 -4.40 17.71 10.82
C ASP A 344 -5.01 18.70 11.82
#